data_AF-A0A419FAH2-F1
#
_entry.id   AF-A0A419FAH2-F1
#
_cell.length_a   1.000
_cell.length_b   1.000
_cell.length_c   1.000
_cell.angle_alpha   90.00
_cell.angle_beta   90.00
_cell.angle_gamma   90.00
#
_symmetry.space_group_name_H-M   'P 1'
#
loop_
_entity.id
_entity.type
_entity.pdbx_description
1 polymer ?
#
loop_
_entity_poly.entity_id
_entity_poly.type
_entity_poly.pdbx_seq_one_letter_code
_entity_poly.pdbx_strand_id
1 'polypeptide(L)'
;MQEQTDCAENQKKLLHRASILNSFEKQSNNNNPPFQRDCTMQTQDEIKRRDAEGFARFKKLDPEEVWEIYSHLELAGWQFPFDFLFWSVPETMSGETVLEILKTSDIPHLREKYTITRELFSAGHPFFTLDELDGELDFLIEFLQSNERFLVMTGYPETDYARRFSFGYIFRRLYPTKLPLIAPWPHIGEIKFDKWGVESSFAGYSDSNDNIKYGYYWESNKAYTSDGNPVTLCDYQEAALLPGLNPALADDVSSLREKLLRFYVSAIQDLNRAIADRQTENLYNHWFAKLTKCFHQDEIRILDRMNSFYDRLVFVEEEPLHIFRQGHLYENDSYIHFLGLTSHVESEIAVGMYHKIKTALMKYPFTHYLETYGQNWQPEVDQTLSAYEELKDQNASFQSDYTRKVNYAVKHYFYVRFPYMQDILIPLVHVEDFKQRLKDYALMEAQHLKIRGRLTDLPSDSGQNQGAEKSLPKKLLHARFPSPPGLRWEEVVISFVSNDSIKIQAQGTSVRFTFAEIGFKDGRKGDLPDSLWIFFRDALAANGGEIRWKTKLTGGQRGKEKAKISELRRRLKMIIEISDDPFFPYRKTHAYKTKFTLIDARFGNDQDQ
;
A
#
# COMPACT_ATOMS: atom_id res chain seq x y z
N MET A 1 -4.21 53.51 8.55
CA MET A 1 -4.88 54.08 7.36
C MET A 1 -4.47 53.39 6.08
N GLN A 2 -3.18 53.12 5.82
CA GLN A 2 -2.74 52.40 4.62
C GLN A 2 -3.35 50.99 4.50
N GLU A 3 -3.30 50.19 5.58
CA GLU A 3 -3.88 48.83 5.59
C GLU A 3 -5.42 48.78 5.40
N GLN A 4 -6.14 49.80 5.87
CA GLN A 4 -7.59 49.92 5.65
C GLN A 4 -7.90 50.29 4.19
N THR A 5 -7.00 51.00 3.53
CA THR A 5 -7.11 51.37 2.11
C THR A 5 -6.83 50.13 1.24
N ASP A 6 -5.83 49.33 1.60
CA ASP A 6 -5.49 48.08 0.90
C ASP A 6 -6.59 47.01 1.04
N CYS A 7 -7.23 46.93 2.21
CA CYS A 7 -8.36 46.02 2.44
C CYS A 7 -9.59 46.43 1.60
N ALA A 8 -9.90 47.72 1.52
CA ALA A 8 -11.01 48.23 0.71
C ALA A 8 -10.77 48.04 -0.79
N GLU A 9 -9.52 48.16 -1.25
CA GLU A 9 -9.17 47.94 -2.65
C GLU A 9 -9.22 46.45 -3.05
N ASN A 10 -8.79 45.55 -2.15
CA ASN A 10 -8.93 44.11 -2.36
C ASN A 10 -10.41 43.67 -2.36
N GLN A 11 -11.25 44.28 -1.52
CA GLN A 11 -12.69 44.03 -1.51
C GLN A 11 -13.37 44.51 -2.81
N LYS A 12 -12.94 45.66 -3.37
CA LYS A 12 -13.38 46.12 -4.70
C LYS A 12 -12.97 45.17 -5.83
N LYS A 13 -11.72 44.66 -5.80
CA LYS A 13 -11.23 43.68 -6.79
C LYS A 13 -12.02 42.36 -6.73
N LEU A 14 -12.36 41.89 -5.53
CA LEU A 14 -13.18 40.70 -5.31
C LEU A 14 -14.63 40.88 -5.80
N LEU A 15 -15.26 42.02 -5.49
CA LEU A 15 -16.61 42.34 -5.96
C LEU A 15 -16.66 42.49 -7.49
N HIS A 16 -15.61 43.04 -8.10
CA HIS A 16 -15.50 43.12 -9.57
C HIS A 16 -15.37 41.72 -10.20
N ARG A 17 -14.54 40.83 -9.62
CA ARG A 17 -14.41 39.44 -10.06
C ARG A 17 -15.74 38.67 -9.93
N ALA A 18 -16.47 38.85 -8.83
CA ALA A 18 -17.78 38.26 -8.61
C ALA A 18 -18.83 38.79 -9.61
N SER A 19 -18.77 40.08 -9.96
CA SER A 19 -19.62 40.68 -10.99
C SER A 19 -19.34 40.11 -12.39
N ILE A 20 -18.07 39.84 -12.72
CA ILE A 20 -17.69 39.22 -13.99
C ILE A 20 -18.21 37.78 -14.05
N LEU A 21 -18.05 36.99 -12.99
CA LEU A 21 -18.58 35.63 -12.91
C LEU A 21 -20.11 35.59 -13.01
N ASN A 22 -20.82 36.49 -12.32
CA ASN A 22 -22.28 36.64 -12.44
C ASN A 22 -22.72 37.07 -13.86
N SER A 23 -21.88 37.81 -14.59
CA SER A 23 -22.18 38.19 -15.99
C SER A 23 -22.02 37.02 -16.96
N PHE A 24 -21.09 36.09 -16.70
CA PHE A 24 -20.97 34.82 -17.44
C PHE A 24 -22.15 33.89 -17.15
N GLU A 25 -22.63 33.84 -15.91
CA GLU A 25 -23.81 33.04 -15.52
C GLU A 25 -25.12 33.59 -16.10
N LYS A 26 -25.28 34.93 -16.18
CA LYS A 26 -26.45 35.54 -16.81
C LYS A 26 -26.45 35.42 -18.34
N GLN A 27 -25.29 35.34 -18.99
CA GLN A 27 -25.21 35.04 -20.42
C GLN A 27 -25.56 33.57 -20.73
N SER A 28 -25.45 32.66 -19.76
CA SER A 28 -25.87 31.27 -19.90
C SER A 28 -27.40 31.07 -19.82
N ASN A 29 -28.19 32.08 -19.39
CA ASN A 29 -29.59 31.91 -19.02
C ASN A 29 -30.62 32.64 -19.90
N ASN A 30 -30.24 33.16 -21.08
CA ASN A 30 -31.19 33.75 -22.02
C ASN A 30 -31.47 32.85 -23.23
N ASN A 31 -32.70 32.31 -23.28
CA ASN A 31 -33.46 31.89 -24.47
C ASN A 31 -32.75 31.06 -25.56
N ASN A 32 -32.05 29.98 -25.18
CA ASN A 32 -31.86 28.86 -26.10
C ASN A 32 -32.92 27.78 -25.82
N PRO A 33 -33.52 27.17 -26.86
CA PRO A 33 -34.42 26.02 -26.70
C PRO A 33 -33.69 24.88 -25.97
N PRO A 34 -34.41 23.91 -25.36
CA PRO A 34 -33.80 22.86 -24.55
C PRO A 34 -32.68 22.20 -25.35
N PHE A 35 -31.44 22.48 -24.96
CA PHE A 35 -30.28 21.77 -25.45
C PHE A 35 -30.45 20.33 -24.99
N GLN A 36 -30.95 19.47 -25.88
CA GLN A 36 -30.49 18.09 -25.91
C GLN A 36 -28.97 18.19 -26.05
N ARG A 37 -28.25 18.23 -24.92
CA ARG A 37 -26.83 17.90 -24.93
C ARG A 37 -26.81 16.45 -25.34
N ASP A 38 -26.58 16.23 -26.63
CA ASP A 38 -25.97 15.00 -27.11
C ASP A 38 -24.73 14.79 -26.23
N CYS A 39 -24.89 13.99 -25.18
CA CYS A 39 -23.80 13.46 -24.41
C CYS A 39 -23.19 12.36 -25.28
N THR A 40 -22.64 12.75 -26.43
CA THR A 40 -21.70 11.89 -27.14
C THR A 40 -20.54 11.70 -26.17
N MET A 41 -20.39 10.46 -25.69
CA MET A 41 -19.26 10.10 -24.85
C MET A 41 -17.99 10.47 -25.60
N GLN A 42 -17.31 11.52 -25.14
CA GLN A 42 -16.02 11.88 -25.69
C GLN A 42 -15.10 10.68 -25.57
N THR A 43 -14.42 10.37 -26.66
CA THR A 43 -13.40 9.32 -26.62
C THR A 43 -12.28 9.75 -25.70
N GLN A 44 -11.55 8.79 -25.11
CA GLN A 44 -10.39 9.12 -24.27
C GLN A 44 -9.36 9.95 -25.04
N ASP A 45 -9.22 9.74 -26.35
CA ASP A 45 -8.29 10.50 -27.19
C ASP A 45 -8.72 11.95 -27.37
N GLU A 46 -10.03 12.22 -27.49
CA GLU A 46 -10.56 13.60 -27.54
C GLU A 46 -10.32 14.34 -26.23
N ILE A 47 -10.48 13.66 -25.09
CA ILE A 47 -10.18 14.25 -23.77
C ILE A 47 -8.69 14.58 -23.68
N LYS A 48 -7.81 13.64 -24.01
CA LYS A 48 -6.35 13.85 -23.97
C LYS A 48 -5.92 14.97 -24.91
N ARG A 49 -6.48 15.03 -26.13
CA ARG A 49 -6.14 16.07 -27.10
C ARG A 49 -6.57 17.45 -26.62
N ARG A 50 -7.77 17.55 -26.05
CA ARG A 50 -8.24 18.79 -25.42
C ARG A 50 -7.34 19.22 -24.26
N ASP A 51 -6.86 18.27 -23.46
CA ASP A 51 -5.97 18.54 -22.33
C ASP A 51 -4.60 19.03 -22.83
N ALA A 52 -4.03 18.40 -23.87
CA ALA A 52 -2.82 18.87 -24.55
C ALA A 52 -2.97 20.28 -25.14
N GLU A 53 -4.09 20.57 -25.82
CA GLU A 53 -4.41 21.92 -26.32
C GLU A 53 -4.60 22.95 -25.19
N GLY A 54 -5.16 22.52 -24.05
CA GLY A 54 -5.27 23.33 -22.84
C GLY A 54 -3.91 23.73 -22.30
N PHE A 55 -2.99 22.76 -22.17
CA PHE A 55 -1.62 23.01 -21.74
C PHE A 55 -0.85 23.89 -22.74
N ALA A 56 -0.94 23.60 -24.03
CA ALA A 56 -0.30 24.38 -25.09
C ALA A 56 -0.74 25.86 -25.03
N ARG A 57 -2.05 26.13 -24.89
CA ARG A 57 -2.55 27.50 -24.72
C ARG A 57 -2.05 28.15 -23.43
N PHE A 58 -2.03 27.42 -22.33
CA PHE A 58 -1.57 27.94 -21.04
C PHE A 58 -0.09 28.35 -21.08
N LYS A 59 0.75 27.55 -21.75
CA LYS A 59 2.20 27.80 -21.88
C LYS A 59 2.60 28.55 -23.17
N LYS A 60 1.64 28.93 -24.02
CA LYS A 60 1.84 29.59 -25.33
C LYS A 60 2.69 28.77 -26.32
N LEU A 61 2.50 27.46 -26.31
CA LEU A 61 3.19 26.50 -27.17
C LEU A 61 2.31 26.09 -28.36
N ASP A 62 2.92 25.44 -29.35
CA ASP A 62 2.19 24.84 -30.46
C ASP A 62 1.41 23.59 -29.98
N PRO A 63 0.08 23.52 -30.21
CA PRO A 63 -0.73 22.39 -29.74
C PRO A 63 -0.37 21.03 -30.35
N GLU A 64 0.07 20.99 -31.60
CA GLU A 64 0.43 19.73 -32.27
C GLU A 64 1.76 19.21 -31.73
N GLU A 65 2.71 20.11 -31.43
CA GLU A 65 3.98 19.76 -30.78
C GLU A 65 3.77 19.19 -29.37
N VAL A 66 2.88 19.81 -28.58
CA VAL A 66 2.52 19.30 -27.24
C VAL A 66 1.83 17.93 -27.35
N TRP A 67 0.96 17.75 -28.35
CA TRP A 67 0.26 16.48 -28.58
C TRP A 67 1.20 15.33 -28.97
N GLU A 68 2.20 15.62 -29.81
CA GLU A 68 3.23 14.65 -30.19
C GLU A 68 4.01 14.16 -28.94
N ILE A 69 4.46 15.10 -28.10
CA ILE A 69 5.17 14.79 -26.86
C ILE A 69 4.27 14.02 -25.89
N TYR A 70 3.01 14.42 -25.76
CA TYR A 70 2.02 13.72 -24.94
C TYR A 70 1.90 12.25 -25.34
N SER A 71 1.81 12.00 -26.65
CA SER A 71 1.71 10.66 -27.21
C SER A 71 2.97 9.83 -26.94
N HIS A 72 4.15 10.44 -27.05
CA HIS A 72 5.42 9.78 -26.72
C HIS A 72 5.55 9.43 -25.23
N LEU A 73 5.09 10.32 -24.33
CA LEU A 73 5.05 10.04 -22.90
C LEU A 73 4.12 8.86 -22.59
N GLU A 74 2.93 8.82 -23.19
CA GLU A 74 2.01 7.70 -23.00
C GLU A 74 2.61 6.36 -23.47
N LEU A 75 3.26 6.36 -24.64
CA LEU A 75 3.95 5.17 -25.15
C LEU A 75 5.10 4.71 -24.26
N ALA A 76 5.77 5.63 -23.56
CA ALA A 76 6.77 5.32 -22.53
C ALA A 76 6.17 4.91 -21.18
N GLY A 77 4.84 4.75 -21.10
CA GLY A 77 4.11 4.22 -19.97
C GLY A 77 3.78 5.22 -18.87
N TRP A 78 3.87 6.53 -19.15
CA TRP A 78 3.37 7.56 -18.24
C TRP A 78 1.85 7.42 -18.10
N GLN A 79 1.36 7.11 -16.89
CA GLN A 79 -0.07 6.90 -16.66
C GLN A 79 -0.87 8.21 -16.72
N PHE A 80 -0.22 9.33 -16.39
CA PHE A 80 -0.84 10.66 -16.37
C PHE A 80 0.13 11.69 -16.99
N PRO A 81 0.34 11.66 -18.32
CA PRO A 81 1.24 12.60 -18.99
C PRO A 81 0.78 14.06 -18.82
N PHE A 82 -0.54 14.27 -18.69
CA PHE A 82 -1.10 15.59 -18.42
C PHE A 82 -0.66 16.13 -17.05
N ASP A 83 -0.80 15.34 -15.99
CA ASP A 83 -0.41 15.77 -14.64
C ASP A 83 1.09 16.07 -14.58
N PHE A 84 1.90 15.32 -15.32
CA PHE A 84 3.31 15.63 -15.48
C PHE A 84 3.50 17.00 -16.15
N LEU A 85 2.96 17.22 -17.35
CA LEU A 85 3.13 18.49 -18.06
C LEU A 85 2.57 19.68 -17.26
N PHE A 86 1.43 19.52 -16.58
CA PHE A 86 0.74 20.60 -15.92
C PHE A 86 1.34 20.95 -14.54
N TRP A 87 1.60 19.95 -13.70
CA TRP A 87 2.04 20.16 -12.31
C TRP A 87 3.54 20.08 -12.11
N SER A 88 4.27 19.51 -13.08
CA SER A 88 5.69 19.19 -12.92
C SER A 88 6.60 20.13 -13.67
N VAL A 89 6.06 21.10 -14.41
CA VAL A 89 6.84 22.16 -15.01
C VAL A 89 7.07 23.24 -13.94
N PRO A 90 8.31 23.42 -13.47
CA PRO A 90 8.63 24.49 -12.53
C PRO A 90 8.18 25.84 -13.10
N GLU A 91 7.68 26.74 -12.26
CA GLU A 91 7.32 28.10 -12.69
C GLU A 91 8.53 28.86 -13.26
N THR A 92 9.73 28.42 -12.90
CA THR A 92 11.03 28.92 -13.36
C THR A 92 11.39 28.48 -14.78
N MET A 93 10.73 27.46 -15.35
CA MET A 93 11.03 26.96 -16.70
C MET A 93 9.98 27.40 -17.73
N SER A 94 10.45 27.85 -18.89
CA SER A 94 9.57 28.15 -20.02
C SER A 94 9.00 26.86 -20.61
N GLY A 95 7.81 26.95 -21.23
CA GLY A 95 7.21 25.81 -21.90
C GLY A 95 8.11 25.24 -23.01
N GLU A 96 8.78 26.12 -23.76
CA GLU A 96 9.69 25.76 -24.86
C GLU A 96 10.88 24.95 -24.35
N THR A 97 11.46 25.36 -23.22
CA THR A 97 12.58 24.64 -22.60
C THR A 97 12.18 23.21 -22.21
N VAL A 98 10.97 23.05 -21.67
CA VAL A 98 10.43 21.73 -21.32
C VAL A 98 10.21 20.87 -22.57
N LEU A 99 9.64 21.44 -23.64
CA LEU A 99 9.47 20.69 -24.89
C LEU A 99 10.83 20.27 -25.48
N GLU A 100 11.83 21.15 -25.43
CA GLU A 100 13.18 20.83 -25.90
C GLU A 100 13.81 19.68 -25.10
N ILE A 101 13.69 19.70 -23.77
CA ILE A 101 14.14 18.60 -22.90
C ILE A 101 13.42 17.30 -23.29
N LEU A 102 12.09 17.33 -23.42
CA LEU A 102 11.30 16.14 -23.74
C LEU A 102 11.63 15.59 -25.13
N LYS A 103 11.94 16.45 -26.10
CA LYS A 103 12.35 16.03 -27.45
C LYS A 103 13.75 15.42 -27.51
N THR A 104 14.66 15.88 -26.65
CA THR A 104 16.08 15.51 -26.70
C THR A 104 16.45 14.41 -25.70
N SER A 105 15.59 14.15 -24.71
CA SER A 105 15.83 13.19 -23.64
C SER A 105 15.45 11.76 -23.99
N ASP A 106 16.11 10.80 -23.35
CA ASP A 106 15.62 9.44 -23.20
C ASP A 106 14.39 9.44 -22.26
N ILE A 107 13.19 9.41 -22.83
CA ILE A 107 11.92 9.54 -22.09
C ILE A 107 11.76 8.49 -20.97
N PRO A 108 12.03 7.18 -21.19
CA PRO A 108 12.09 6.19 -20.11
C PRO A 108 13.01 6.58 -18.95
N HIS A 109 14.22 7.04 -19.24
CA HIS A 109 15.17 7.45 -18.21
C HIS A 109 14.70 8.70 -17.45
N LEU A 110 14.22 9.70 -18.19
CA LEU A 110 13.64 10.91 -17.61
C LEU A 110 12.46 10.57 -16.68
N ARG A 111 11.60 9.64 -17.08
CA ARG A 111 10.48 9.17 -16.27
C ARG A 111 10.93 8.56 -14.95
N GLU A 112 11.93 7.69 -15.00
CA GLU A 112 12.50 7.05 -13.82
C GLU A 112 13.01 8.11 -12.83
N LYS A 113 13.86 9.03 -13.29
CA LYS A 113 14.45 10.09 -12.46
C LYS A 113 13.41 11.08 -11.92
N TYR A 114 12.44 11.47 -12.74
CA TYR A 114 11.29 12.26 -12.29
C TYR A 114 10.47 11.53 -11.22
N THR A 115 10.20 10.23 -11.40
CA THR A 115 9.42 9.45 -10.45
C THR A 115 10.13 9.38 -9.10
N ILE A 116 11.43 9.10 -9.11
CA ILE A 116 12.26 9.05 -7.89
C ILE A 116 12.27 10.42 -7.20
N THR A 117 12.58 11.49 -7.91
CA THR A 117 12.62 12.83 -7.30
C THR A 117 11.27 13.25 -6.75
N ARG A 118 10.17 12.99 -7.48
CA ARG A 118 8.82 13.24 -6.97
C ARG A 118 8.54 12.45 -5.70
N GLU A 119 8.93 11.18 -5.64
CA GLU A 119 8.80 10.36 -4.42
C GLU A 119 9.57 10.99 -3.25
N LEU A 120 10.84 11.36 -3.47
CA LEU A 120 11.72 11.97 -2.47
C LEU A 120 11.25 13.35 -1.99
N PHE A 121 10.65 14.16 -2.86
CA PHE A 121 10.19 15.52 -2.52
C PHE A 121 8.70 15.59 -2.19
N SER A 122 7.96 14.49 -2.30
CA SER A 122 6.54 14.48 -1.94
C SER A 122 6.35 14.69 -0.43
N ALA A 123 5.34 15.47 -0.06
CA ALA A 123 5.03 15.77 1.34
C ALA A 123 4.67 14.53 2.18
N GLY A 124 4.28 13.43 1.52
CA GLY A 124 3.88 12.17 2.17
C GLY A 124 5.04 11.25 2.55
N HIS A 125 6.24 11.43 2.00
CA HIS A 125 7.39 10.58 2.32
C HIS A 125 8.39 11.31 3.23
N PRO A 126 8.78 10.69 4.36
CA PRO A 126 9.76 11.25 5.27
C PRO A 126 11.16 11.25 4.64
N PHE A 127 11.44 12.24 3.79
CA PHE A 127 12.78 12.47 3.27
C PHE A 127 13.57 13.31 4.26
N PHE A 128 14.13 12.63 5.27
CA PHE A 128 14.91 13.23 6.34
C PHE A 128 16.38 12.80 6.25
N THR A 129 17.27 13.73 6.56
CA THR A 129 18.59 13.39 7.09
C THR A 129 18.42 12.83 8.51
N LEU A 130 19.41 12.11 9.03
CA LEU A 130 19.32 11.61 10.39
C LEU A 130 19.15 12.74 11.43
N ASP A 131 19.76 13.91 11.19
CA ASP A 131 19.66 15.05 12.11
C ASP A 131 18.27 15.71 12.05
N GLU A 132 17.65 15.77 10.87
CA GLU A 132 16.24 16.20 10.76
C GLU A 132 15.28 15.18 11.35
N LEU A 133 15.58 13.88 11.22
CA LEU A 133 14.77 12.82 11.82
C LEU A 133 14.82 12.92 13.35
N ASP A 134 16.01 13.13 13.94
CA ASP A 134 16.18 13.37 15.38
C ASP A 134 15.36 14.58 15.84
N GLY A 135 15.49 15.72 15.15
CA GLY A 135 14.73 16.93 15.47
C GLY A 135 13.21 16.82 15.24
N GLU A 136 12.77 15.88 14.40
CA GLU A 136 11.36 15.57 14.19
C GLU A 136 10.80 14.67 15.30
N LEU A 137 11.60 13.72 15.78
CA LEU A 137 11.24 12.87 16.91
C LEU A 137 11.24 13.63 18.24
N ASP A 138 12.17 14.58 18.44
CA ASP A 138 12.11 15.53 19.57
C ASP A 138 10.80 16.33 19.56
N PHE A 139 10.44 16.89 18.40
CA PHE A 139 9.18 17.61 18.26
C PHE A 139 7.96 16.71 18.52
N LEU A 140 8.01 15.44 18.08
CA LEU A 140 6.95 14.47 18.37
C LEU A 140 6.84 14.20 19.88
N ILE A 141 7.95 14.10 20.62
CA ILE A 141 7.93 13.98 22.08
C ILE A 141 7.27 15.21 22.70
N GLU A 142 7.69 16.41 22.32
CA GLU A 142 7.12 17.67 22.83
C GLU A 142 5.61 17.74 22.57
N PHE A 143 5.19 17.40 21.34
CA PHE A 143 3.79 17.36 20.94
C PHE A 143 2.98 16.37 21.79
N LEU A 144 3.47 15.15 21.97
CA LEU A 144 2.80 14.12 22.77
C LEU A 144 2.66 14.55 24.23
N GLN A 145 3.68 15.21 24.79
CA GLN A 145 3.69 15.71 26.16
C GLN A 145 2.77 16.93 26.33
N SER A 146 2.81 17.89 25.41
CA SER A 146 1.95 19.08 25.47
C SER A 146 0.46 18.73 25.33
N ASN A 147 0.16 17.64 24.63
CA ASN A 147 -1.20 17.12 24.43
C ASN A 147 -1.57 15.98 25.38
N GLU A 148 -0.75 15.67 26.39
CA GLU A 148 -0.91 14.49 27.27
C GLU A 148 -2.34 14.41 27.84
N ARG A 149 -2.83 15.51 28.41
CA ARG A 149 -4.15 15.56 29.04
C ARG A 149 -5.26 15.15 28.05
N PHE A 150 -5.26 15.74 26.85
CA PHE A 150 -6.29 15.46 25.84
C PHE A 150 -6.10 14.08 25.22
N LEU A 151 -4.87 13.65 24.97
CA LEU A 151 -4.58 12.32 24.43
C LEU A 151 -5.04 11.22 25.39
N VAL A 152 -4.78 11.34 26.69
CA VAL A 152 -5.22 10.36 27.70
C VAL A 152 -6.74 10.38 27.87
N MET A 153 -7.32 11.57 27.98
CA MET A 153 -8.77 11.73 28.19
C MET A 153 -9.55 11.29 26.94
N THR A 154 -9.11 11.70 25.76
CA THR A 154 -9.91 11.66 24.54
C THR A 154 -9.44 10.69 23.47
N GLY A 155 -8.15 10.36 23.47
CA GLY A 155 -7.47 9.70 22.36
C GLY A 155 -7.15 10.63 21.19
N TYR A 156 -7.46 11.93 21.31
CA TYR A 156 -7.13 12.98 20.36
C TYR A 156 -6.23 14.05 21.02
N PRO A 157 -5.39 14.75 20.26
CA PRO A 157 -4.61 15.85 20.77
C PRO A 157 -5.48 17.12 20.85
N GLU A 158 -5.10 18.06 21.71
CA GLU A 158 -5.74 19.39 21.81
C GLU A 158 -5.33 20.30 20.65
N THR A 159 -4.09 20.12 20.19
CA THR A 159 -3.46 20.92 19.14
C THR A 159 -3.11 20.05 17.94
N ASP A 160 -3.05 20.67 16.76
CA ASP A 160 -2.65 19.94 15.55
C ASP A 160 -1.14 19.76 15.49
N TYR A 161 -0.71 18.65 14.87
CA TYR A 161 0.70 18.39 14.61
C TYR A 161 1.15 19.25 13.43
N ALA A 162 1.54 20.49 13.69
CA ALA A 162 1.84 21.49 12.65
C ALA A 162 3.12 21.23 11.83
N ARG A 163 3.84 20.11 12.08
CA ARG A 163 5.05 19.71 11.34
C ARG A 163 4.73 18.71 10.23
N ARG A 164 5.76 18.28 9.49
CA ARG A 164 5.62 17.46 8.27
C ARG A 164 4.70 16.26 8.50
N PHE A 165 3.85 16.02 7.51
CA PHE A 165 2.62 15.23 7.61
C PHE A 165 2.83 13.76 8.07
N SER A 166 4.00 13.17 7.84
CA SER A 166 4.19 11.70 7.92
C SER A 166 4.12 11.12 9.34
N PHE A 167 4.72 11.74 10.36
CA PHE A 167 4.67 11.21 11.73
C PHE A 167 3.45 11.69 12.51
N GLY A 168 3.02 12.92 12.23
CA GLY A 168 1.80 13.48 12.79
C GLY A 168 0.62 12.56 12.53
N TYR A 169 0.49 12.00 11.33
CA TYR A 169 -0.63 11.11 11.02
C TYR A 169 -0.69 9.87 11.94
N ILE A 170 0.48 9.25 12.19
CA ILE A 170 0.62 7.94 12.82
C ILE A 170 0.53 8.00 14.34
N PHE A 171 1.06 9.08 14.95
CA PHE A 171 1.23 9.17 16.40
C PHE A 171 0.35 10.23 17.07
N ARG A 172 -0.44 10.99 16.31
CA ARG A 172 -1.27 12.07 16.88
C ARG A 172 -2.46 11.60 17.71
N ARG A 173 -2.84 10.33 17.67
CA ARG A 173 -4.03 9.81 18.38
C ARG A 173 -3.64 8.61 19.25
N LEU A 174 -4.50 8.26 20.20
CA LEU A 174 -4.34 7.10 21.09
C LEU A 174 -5.69 6.41 21.28
N TYR A 175 -6.07 5.50 20.38
CA TYR A 175 -7.29 4.69 20.50
C TYR A 175 -8.56 5.49 20.87
N PRO A 176 -9.03 6.42 20.02
CA PRO A 176 -10.13 7.33 20.34
C PRO A 176 -11.47 6.60 20.59
N THR A 177 -11.94 6.50 21.82
CA THR A 177 -13.08 5.65 22.25
C THR A 177 -14.45 6.27 21.97
N LYS A 178 -14.44 7.56 21.66
CA LYS A 178 -15.62 8.36 21.34
C LYS A 178 -15.40 9.03 20.01
N LEU A 179 -16.46 9.09 19.22
CA LEU A 179 -16.52 9.99 18.09
C LEU A 179 -17.12 11.33 18.60
N PRO A 180 -16.64 12.53 18.22
CA PRO A 180 -17.20 13.89 18.61
C PRO A 180 -18.59 14.47 18.07
N LEU A 181 -19.81 14.25 18.62
CA LEU A 181 -21.19 14.13 17.94
C LEU A 181 -21.71 14.95 16.68
N ILE A 182 -22.85 14.41 16.14
CA ILE A 182 -23.80 14.68 15.01
C ILE A 182 -24.44 16.08 14.88
N ALA A 183 -24.70 16.54 13.64
CA ALA A 183 -25.75 17.52 13.32
C ALA A 183 -27.02 16.84 12.75
N PRO A 184 -28.25 17.21 13.14
CA PRO A 184 -29.48 16.62 12.60
C PRO A 184 -29.65 17.01 11.12
N TRP A 185 -29.80 16.02 10.23
CA TRP A 185 -29.89 16.22 8.78
C TRP A 185 -31.25 15.84 8.21
N PRO A 186 -31.93 16.80 7.53
CA PRO A 186 -32.99 16.46 6.57
C PRO A 186 -32.65 16.80 5.10
N HIS A 187 -31.60 17.54 4.75
CA HIS A 187 -31.41 18.04 3.38
C HIS A 187 -29.94 18.13 2.93
N ILE A 188 -29.42 17.11 2.24
CA ILE A 188 -28.26 17.27 1.34
C ILE A 188 -28.64 16.91 -0.08
N GLY A 189 -28.80 17.96 -0.86
CA GLY A 189 -28.53 17.96 -2.30
C GLY A 189 -27.31 18.80 -2.66
N GLU A 190 -26.82 19.72 -1.80
CA GLU A 190 -25.79 20.68 -2.20
C GLU A 190 -24.97 21.17 -0.99
N ILE A 191 -23.82 20.55 -0.71
CA ILE A 191 -22.73 21.24 0.00
C ILE A 191 -21.56 21.38 -0.98
N LYS A 192 -21.18 22.63 -1.27
CA LYS A 192 -19.94 22.97 -1.97
C LYS A 192 -18.89 23.41 -0.94
N PHE A 193 -17.79 22.66 -0.87
CA PHE A 193 -16.71 22.84 0.12
C PHE A 193 -15.62 23.77 -0.41
N ASP A 194 -15.89 25.07 -0.53
CA ASP A 194 -14.93 25.96 -1.20
C ASP A 194 -14.05 26.80 -0.25
N LYS A 195 -14.16 26.70 1.10
CA LYS A 195 -13.50 27.67 2.01
C LYS A 195 -13.05 27.22 3.41
N TRP A 196 -12.64 25.97 3.62
CA TRP A 196 -12.06 25.57 4.92
C TRP A 196 -10.56 25.34 4.81
N GLY A 197 -9.77 26.25 5.38
CA GLY A 197 -8.31 26.16 5.51
C GLY A 197 -7.86 25.42 6.78
N VAL A 198 -8.61 24.41 7.22
CA VAL A 198 -8.25 23.56 8.34
C VAL A 198 -8.55 22.13 7.92
N GLU A 199 -7.55 21.26 7.91
CA GLU A 199 -7.62 19.84 7.57
C GLU A 199 -8.43 19.05 8.62
N SER A 200 -9.73 19.32 8.73
CA SER A 200 -10.62 18.49 9.55
C SER A 200 -10.84 17.16 8.82
N SER A 201 -10.13 16.12 9.23
CA SER A 201 -10.35 14.75 8.79
C SER A 201 -11.78 14.31 9.14
N PHE A 202 -12.67 14.31 8.15
CA PHE A 202 -14.04 13.83 8.26
C PHE A 202 -14.05 12.30 8.11
N ALA A 203 -14.52 11.59 9.13
CA ALA A 203 -14.84 10.16 9.04
C ALA A 203 -16.34 10.02 9.34
N GLY A 204 -17.11 9.57 8.36
CA GLY A 204 -18.54 9.37 8.51
C GLY A 204 -18.92 7.91 8.28
N TYR A 205 -19.85 7.38 9.07
CA TYR A 205 -20.40 6.03 8.85
C TYR A 205 -21.70 6.17 8.05
N SER A 206 -21.80 5.53 6.88
CA SER A 206 -23.03 5.40 6.12
C SER A 206 -23.77 4.09 6.44
N ASP A 207 -25.11 4.08 6.35
CA ASP A 207 -25.85 2.82 6.32
C ASP A 207 -25.76 2.14 4.95
N SER A 208 -26.36 0.96 4.83
CA SER A 208 -26.38 0.16 3.60
C SER A 208 -27.04 0.86 2.40
N ASN A 209 -27.59 2.07 2.57
CA ASN A 209 -28.19 2.89 1.52
C ASN A 209 -27.40 4.18 1.28
N ASP A 210 -26.11 4.23 1.67
CA ASP A 210 -25.24 5.41 1.57
C ASP A 210 -25.71 6.65 2.35
N ASN A 211 -26.66 6.50 3.29
CA ASN A 211 -27.00 7.61 4.17
C ASN A 211 -25.92 7.74 5.24
N ILE A 212 -25.14 8.82 5.19
CA ILE A 212 -24.21 9.18 6.28
C ILE A 212 -25.02 9.34 7.57
N LYS A 213 -24.84 8.41 8.51
CA LYS A 213 -25.54 8.38 9.79
C LYS A 213 -24.86 9.23 10.85
N TYR A 214 -23.52 9.38 10.79
CA TYR A 214 -22.76 10.01 11.86
C TYR A 214 -21.49 10.74 11.38
N GLY A 215 -21.13 11.87 11.99
CA GLY A 215 -19.94 12.70 11.72
C GLY A 215 -19.70 13.68 12.89
N TYR A 216 -18.46 14.13 13.12
CA TYR A 216 -18.07 14.54 14.46
C TYR A 216 -16.92 15.63 14.59
N TYR A 217 -17.02 16.68 15.45
CA TYR A 217 -16.03 17.79 15.69
C TYR A 217 -15.72 18.16 17.18
N TRP A 218 -14.46 18.48 17.54
CA TRP A 218 -14.05 19.01 18.86
C TRP A 218 -13.65 20.48 18.77
N GLU A 219 -14.12 21.28 19.73
CA GLU A 219 -13.61 22.60 20.13
C GLU A 219 -12.83 23.42 19.07
N SER A 220 -13.57 24.17 18.26
CA SER A 220 -13.17 25.56 18.01
C SER A 220 -14.41 26.40 18.26
N ASN A 221 -14.23 27.53 18.93
CA ASN A 221 -15.28 28.32 19.60
C ASN A 221 -16.43 28.82 18.70
N LYS A 222 -16.47 28.44 17.41
CA LYS A 222 -17.49 28.78 16.41
C LYS A 222 -17.55 27.70 15.30
N ALA A 223 -18.11 26.53 15.60
CA ALA A 223 -18.47 25.57 14.57
C ALA A 223 -19.89 25.88 14.05
N TYR A 224 -19.97 26.21 12.76
CA TYR A 224 -21.24 26.38 12.05
C TYR A 224 -21.24 25.39 10.88
N THR A 225 -22.38 24.77 10.63
CA THR A 225 -22.62 24.01 9.40
C THR A 225 -22.59 24.97 8.20
N SER A 226 -22.47 24.46 6.97
CA SER A 226 -22.36 25.28 5.76
C SER A 226 -23.61 26.15 5.47
N ASP A 227 -24.77 25.76 6.01
CA ASP A 227 -26.02 26.52 6.02
C ASP A 227 -26.12 27.54 7.17
N GLY A 228 -25.05 27.72 7.95
CA GLY A 228 -24.94 28.73 8.99
C GLY A 228 -25.60 28.35 10.32
N ASN A 229 -26.04 27.09 10.48
CA ASN A 229 -26.58 26.63 11.75
C ASN A 229 -25.45 26.33 12.75
N PRO A 230 -25.58 26.76 14.02
CA PRO A 230 -24.58 26.44 15.03
C PRO A 230 -24.56 24.93 15.28
N VAL A 231 -23.36 24.35 15.31
CA VAL A 231 -23.18 22.96 15.74
C VAL A 231 -23.29 22.92 17.27
N THR A 232 -24.11 22.01 17.79
CA THR A 232 -24.16 21.76 19.24
C THR A 232 -22.86 21.11 19.67
N LEU A 233 -22.00 21.88 20.33
CA LEU A 233 -20.81 21.35 20.99
C LEU A 233 -21.26 20.46 22.15
N CYS A 234 -20.59 19.32 22.33
CA CYS A 234 -20.77 18.47 23.50
C CYS A 234 -19.41 18.24 24.18
N ASP A 235 -19.43 18.14 25.50
CA ASP A 235 -18.23 17.78 26.25
C ASP A 235 -17.82 16.34 25.93
N TYR A 236 -16.52 16.02 26.03
CA TYR A 236 -16.03 14.66 25.76
C TYR A 236 -16.73 13.61 26.62
N GLN A 237 -17.08 13.95 27.87
CA GLN A 237 -17.80 13.09 28.79
C GLN A 237 -19.22 12.76 28.29
N GLU A 238 -19.84 13.67 27.54
CA GLU A 238 -21.19 13.55 26.99
C GLU A 238 -21.23 12.89 25.61
N ALA A 239 -20.10 12.85 24.89
CA ALA A 239 -20.02 12.21 23.60
C ALA A 239 -20.32 10.69 23.67
N ALA A 240 -20.95 10.17 22.62
CA ALA A 240 -21.28 8.76 22.51
C ALA A 240 -20.03 7.91 22.32
N LEU A 241 -20.04 6.73 22.94
CA LEU A 241 -19.04 5.71 22.69
C LEU A 241 -19.14 5.20 21.25
N LEU A 242 -18.00 4.79 20.71
CA LEU A 242 -17.95 4.04 19.47
C LEU A 242 -18.91 2.84 19.51
N PRO A 243 -19.67 2.56 18.43
CA PRO A 243 -20.59 1.42 18.40
C PRO A 243 -19.89 0.12 18.80
N GLY A 244 -20.41 -0.59 19.80
CA GLY A 244 -19.81 -1.84 20.30
C GLY A 244 -18.79 -1.66 21.44
N LEU A 245 -18.44 -0.42 21.80
CA LEU A 245 -17.69 -0.11 23.01
C LEU A 245 -18.66 0.19 24.17
N ASN A 246 -18.50 -0.48 25.31
CA ASN A 246 -19.30 -0.18 26.52
C ASN A 246 -18.52 0.76 27.47
N PRO A 247 -19.19 1.42 28.44
CA PRO A 247 -18.54 2.40 29.32
C PRO A 247 -17.36 1.82 30.12
N ALA A 248 -17.49 0.61 30.66
CA ALA A 248 -16.41 -0.02 31.42
C ALA A 248 -15.13 -0.22 30.58
N LEU A 249 -15.28 -0.68 29.34
CA LEU A 249 -14.15 -0.82 28.41
C LEU A 249 -13.58 0.54 28.01
N ALA A 250 -14.41 1.58 27.91
CA ALA A 250 -13.96 2.93 27.60
C ALA A 250 -13.12 3.53 28.75
N ASP A 251 -13.53 3.30 30.00
CA ASP A 251 -12.80 3.72 31.20
C ASP A 251 -11.45 2.97 31.31
N ASP A 252 -11.45 1.66 31.04
CA ASP A 252 -10.22 0.85 30.99
C ASP A 252 -9.24 1.39 29.95
N VAL A 253 -9.74 1.82 28.78
CA VAL A 253 -8.90 2.38 27.71
C VAL A 253 -8.22 3.68 28.12
N SER A 254 -8.83 4.53 28.95
CA SER A 254 -8.18 5.79 29.38
C SER A 254 -6.90 5.52 30.19
N SER A 255 -6.95 4.59 31.14
CA SER A 255 -5.76 4.15 31.89
C SER A 255 -4.69 3.53 30.96
N LEU A 256 -5.13 2.77 29.95
CA LEU A 256 -4.23 2.20 28.94
C LEU A 256 -3.57 3.26 28.06
N ARG A 257 -4.28 4.33 27.69
CA ARG A 257 -3.72 5.44 26.92
C ARG A 257 -2.62 6.15 27.68
N GLU A 258 -2.79 6.38 28.98
CA GLU A 258 -1.73 6.99 29.80
C GLU A 258 -0.46 6.13 29.78
N LYS A 259 -0.60 4.82 29.95
CA LYS A 259 0.53 3.87 29.84
C LYS A 259 1.15 3.88 28.44
N LEU A 260 0.31 3.90 27.40
CA LEU A 260 0.74 3.90 26.00
C LEU A 260 1.46 5.20 25.63
N LEU A 261 0.96 6.34 26.07
CA LEU A 261 1.61 7.64 25.87
C LEU A 261 2.99 7.67 26.51
N ARG A 262 3.08 7.30 27.79
CA ARG A 262 4.38 7.24 28.50
C ARG A 262 5.34 6.26 27.82
N PHE A 263 4.82 5.13 27.36
CA PHE A 263 5.59 4.17 26.60
C PHE A 263 6.10 4.75 25.28
N TYR A 264 5.24 5.40 24.48
CA TYR A 264 5.62 6.05 23.23
C TYR A 264 6.67 7.12 23.46
N VAL A 265 6.44 8.07 24.37
CA VAL A 265 7.43 9.10 24.71
C VAL A 265 8.77 8.47 25.09
N SER A 266 8.75 7.49 25.98
CA SER A 266 9.98 6.83 26.43
C SER A 266 10.67 6.02 25.32
N ALA A 267 9.91 5.47 24.38
CA ALA A 267 10.46 4.69 23.29
C ALA A 267 11.02 5.61 22.18
N ILE A 268 10.37 6.74 21.87
CA ILE A 268 10.89 7.75 20.93
C ILE A 268 12.21 8.32 21.47
N GLN A 269 12.33 8.55 22.78
CA GLN A 269 13.59 8.95 23.41
C GLN A 269 14.72 7.92 23.23
N ASP A 270 14.39 6.62 23.17
CA ASP A 270 15.39 5.60 22.85
C ASP A 270 15.80 5.68 21.37
N LEU A 271 14.85 5.96 20.47
CA LEU A 271 15.12 6.16 19.04
C LEU A 271 16.03 7.38 18.81
N ASN A 272 15.82 8.50 19.50
CA ASN A 272 16.69 9.69 19.40
C ASN A 272 18.11 9.38 19.83
N ARG A 273 18.26 8.67 20.96
CA ARG A 273 19.58 8.21 21.40
C ARG A 273 20.24 7.28 20.38
N ALA A 274 19.48 6.35 19.79
CA ALA A 274 19.98 5.47 18.74
C ALA A 274 20.46 6.24 17.50
N ILE A 275 19.73 7.28 17.10
CA ILE A 275 20.10 8.17 15.98
C ILE A 275 21.35 8.97 16.32
N ALA A 276 21.41 9.59 17.50
CA ALA A 276 22.54 10.39 17.96
C ALA A 276 23.83 9.55 18.06
N ASP A 277 23.73 8.34 18.63
CA ASP A 277 24.85 7.42 18.79
C ASP A 277 25.17 6.65 17.49
N ARG A 278 24.32 6.75 16.48
CA ARG A 278 24.37 5.97 15.22
C ARG A 278 24.42 4.46 15.49
N GLN A 279 23.70 4.00 16.52
CA GLN A 279 23.69 2.61 16.97
C GLN A 279 22.26 2.07 17.08
N THR A 280 22.00 0.97 16.39
CA THR A 280 20.72 0.24 16.46
C THR A 280 20.81 -1.05 17.26
N GLU A 281 22.00 -1.37 17.78
CA GLU A 281 22.22 -2.63 18.48
C GLU A 281 21.30 -2.74 19.68
N ASN A 282 20.46 -3.78 19.66
CA ASN A 282 19.47 -4.07 20.69
C ASN A 282 18.31 -3.08 20.81
N LEU A 283 18.11 -2.12 19.90
CA LEU A 283 16.98 -1.18 19.98
C LEU A 283 15.64 -1.93 20.01
N TYR A 284 15.46 -2.87 19.07
CA TYR A 284 14.35 -3.83 19.08
C TYR A 284 14.20 -4.61 20.41
N ASN A 285 15.28 -5.19 20.93
CA ASN A 285 15.24 -6.01 22.14
C ASN A 285 14.91 -5.16 23.38
N HIS A 286 15.50 -3.97 23.48
CA HIS A 286 15.29 -3.00 24.54
C HIS A 286 13.83 -2.55 24.55
N TRP A 287 13.31 -2.20 23.38
CA TRP A 287 11.92 -1.82 23.22
C TRP A 287 10.94 -2.93 23.60
N PHE A 288 11.19 -4.15 23.13
CA PHE A 288 10.35 -5.30 23.47
C PHE A 288 10.36 -5.60 24.97
N ALA A 289 11.53 -5.47 25.62
CA ALA A 289 11.65 -5.58 27.06
C ALA A 289 10.85 -4.46 27.78
N LYS A 290 10.88 -3.23 27.27
CA LYS A 290 10.10 -2.10 27.79
C LYS A 290 8.59 -2.36 27.63
N LEU A 291 8.14 -2.79 26.45
CA LEU A 291 6.73 -3.13 26.18
C LEU A 291 6.22 -4.20 27.15
N THR A 292 6.96 -5.30 27.29
CA THR A 292 6.57 -6.42 28.17
C THR A 292 6.65 -6.10 29.67
N LYS A 293 7.37 -5.03 30.04
CA LYS A 293 7.39 -4.49 31.40
C LYS A 293 6.26 -3.49 31.64
N CYS A 294 5.88 -2.71 30.64
CA CYS A 294 4.85 -1.67 30.77
C CYS A 294 3.43 -2.21 30.77
N PHE A 295 3.17 -3.32 30.06
CA PHE A 295 1.81 -3.84 29.86
C PHE A 295 1.66 -5.26 30.40
N HIS A 296 0.57 -5.47 31.15
CA HIS A 296 0.11 -6.80 31.51
C HIS A 296 -0.56 -7.50 30.33
N GLN A 297 -0.68 -8.83 30.46
CA GLN A 297 -1.34 -9.68 29.48
C GLN A 297 -2.75 -9.20 29.10
N ASP A 298 -3.56 -8.85 30.11
CA ASP A 298 -4.95 -8.44 29.89
C ASP A 298 -5.05 -7.05 29.27
N GLU A 299 -4.05 -6.19 29.47
CA GLU A 299 -3.97 -4.87 28.87
C GLU A 299 -3.68 -4.96 27.38
N ILE A 300 -2.73 -5.81 27.00
CA ILE A 300 -2.45 -6.15 25.60
C ILE A 300 -3.71 -6.72 24.93
N ARG A 301 -4.49 -7.58 25.61
CA ARG A 301 -5.78 -8.07 25.08
C ARG A 301 -6.73 -6.95 24.70
N ILE A 302 -6.82 -5.93 25.55
CA ILE A 302 -7.72 -4.79 25.32
C ILE A 302 -7.21 -3.99 24.12
N LEU A 303 -5.89 -3.72 24.04
CA LEU A 303 -5.29 -3.02 22.89
C LEU A 303 -5.48 -3.78 21.57
N ASP A 304 -5.36 -5.11 21.57
CA ASP A 304 -5.59 -5.91 20.35
C ASP A 304 -7.07 -5.96 19.95
N ARG A 305 -7.97 -6.02 20.92
CA ARG A 305 -9.41 -5.89 20.65
C ARG A 305 -9.73 -4.52 20.08
N MET A 306 -9.06 -3.47 20.56
CA MET A 306 -9.17 -2.12 20.03
C MET A 306 -8.63 -2.06 18.59
N ASN A 307 -7.44 -2.59 18.31
CA ASN A 307 -6.91 -2.70 16.94
C ASN A 307 -7.92 -3.39 16.01
N SER A 308 -8.39 -4.57 16.40
CA SER A 308 -9.36 -5.36 15.64
C SER A 308 -10.68 -4.63 15.42
N PHE A 309 -11.10 -3.83 16.42
CA PHE A 309 -12.30 -3.02 16.34
C PHE A 309 -12.13 -1.94 15.28
N TYR A 310 -11.05 -1.14 15.34
CA TYR A 310 -10.83 -0.09 14.35
C TYR A 310 -10.53 -0.66 12.96
N ASP A 311 -9.78 -1.76 12.85
CA ASP A 311 -9.55 -2.42 11.56
C ASP A 311 -10.89 -2.77 10.90
N ARG A 312 -11.85 -3.31 11.66
CA ARG A 312 -13.19 -3.60 11.14
C ARG A 312 -13.98 -2.36 10.73
N LEU A 313 -13.80 -1.21 11.40
CA LEU A 313 -14.42 0.04 10.95
C LEU A 313 -13.94 0.45 9.55
N VAL A 314 -12.68 0.14 9.20
CA VAL A 314 -12.12 0.41 7.86
C VAL A 314 -12.73 -0.50 6.78
N PHE A 315 -13.14 -1.72 7.13
CA PHE A 315 -13.56 -2.75 6.17
C PHE A 315 -15.06 -2.75 5.82
N VAL A 316 -15.91 -1.99 6.51
CA VAL A 316 -17.38 -1.99 6.24
C VAL A 316 -17.75 -1.16 5.00
N GLU A 317 -16.82 -0.43 4.38
CA GLU A 317 -17.06 0.32 3.14
C GLU A 317 -16.79 -0.53 1.87
N GLU A 318 -17.80 -1.26 1.40
CA GLU A 318 -17.83 -1.90 0.07
C GLU A 318 -18.41 -0.94 -1.00
N GLU A 319 -17.53 -0.21 -1.72
CA GLU A 319 -17.71 0.63 -2.96
C GLU A 319 -18.21 2.10 -2.83
N PRO A 320 -17.88 3.05 -3.75
CA PRO A 320 -16.74 3.21 -4.65
C PRO A 320 -16.02 4.56 -4.41
N LEU A 321 -15.30 4.71 -3.28
CA LEU A 321 -14.35 5.82 -3.09
C LEU A 321 -12.91 5.31 -3.26
N HIS A 322 -12.58 4.93 -4.50
CA HIS A 322 -11.25 4.43 -4.88
C HIS A 322 -10.11 5.47 -4.73
N ILE A 323 -10.42 6.72 -4.43
CA ILE A 323 -9.46 7.83 -4.35
C ILE A 323 -8.78 7.91 -2.97
N PHE A 324 -9.32 7.24 -1.93
CA PHE A 324 -8.77 7.27 -0.57
C PHE A 324 -8.03 6.00 -0.13
N ARG A 325 -7.83 5.02 -1.04
CA ARG A 325 -7.11 3.77 -0.75
C ARG A 325 -5.60 3.83 -0.93
N GLN A 326 -5.04 4.92 -1.45
CA GLN A 326 -3.59 5.06 -1.58
C GLN A 326 -3.01 5.72 -0.33
N GLY A 327 -2.89 4.91 0.73
CA GLY A 327 -2.06 5.20 1.90
C GLY A 327 -2.73 6.06 2.99
N HIS A 328 -2.58 5.64 4.24
CA HIS A 328 -2.47 6.55 5.37
C HIS A 328 -3.73 7.21 5.96
N LEU A 329 -4.97 6.72 5.79
CA LEU A 329 -6.13 7.38 6.45
C LEU A 329 -6.81 6.60 7.60
N TYR A 330 -6.54 5.31 7.77
CA TYR A 330 -7.08 4.55 8.92
C TYR A 330 -6.08 3.57 9.53
N GLU A 331 -4.81 3.93 9.43
CA GLU A 331 -3.73 3.24 10.11
C GLU A 331 -3.87 3.56 11.62
N ASN A 332 -4.54 2.68 12.36
CA ASN A 332 -4.89 2.86 13.77
C ASN A 332 -3.70 2.89 14.73
N ASP A 333 -3.71 3.83 15.68
CA ASP A 333 -2.71 4.22 16.71
C ASP A 333 -2.19 3.10 17.63
N SER A 334 -1.76 2.03 17.01
CA SER A 334 -1.43 0.79 17.66
C SER A 334 0.05 0.74 18.01
N TYR A 335 0.38 -0.08 18.99
CA TYR A 335 1.77 -0.41 19.28
C TYR A 335 2.51 -1.01 18.06
N ILE A 336 1.79 -1.43 17.00
CA ILE A 336 2.35 -1.90 15.73
C ILE A 336 2.93 -0.74 14.91
N HIS A 337 2.33 0.45 14.96
CA HIS A 337 2.91 1.63 14.29
C HIS A 337 4.25 2.03 14.86
N PHE A 338 4.40 1.83 16.17
CA PHE A 338 5.69 2.03 16.81
C PHE A 338 6.75 1.06 16.26
N LEU A 339 6.38 -0.19 15.93
CA LEU A 339 7.29 -1.12 15.25
C LEU A 339 7.67 -0.63 13.86
N GLY A 340 6.73 0.00 13.15
CA GLY A 340 7.00 0.67 11.87
C GLY A 340 7.99 1.83 12.00
N LEU A 341 7.79 2.71 12.99
CA LEU A 341 8.72 3.80 13.28
C LEU A 341 10.10 3.29 13.69
N THR A 342 10.16 2.29 14.56
CA THR A 342 11.42 1.66 14.98
C THR A 342 12.13 1.06 13.77
N SER A 343 11.41 0.34 12.90
CA SER A 343 11.96 -0.21 11.66
C SER A 343 12.52 0.88 10.75
N HIS A 344 11.80 2.00 10.62
CA HIS A 344 12.23 3.13 9.81
C HIS A 344 13.53 3.73 10.36
N VAL A 345 13.59 4.04 11.66
CA VAL A 345 14.80 4.57 12.31
C VAL A 345 15.97 3.59 12.19
N GLU A 346 15.76 2.31 12.49
CA GLU A 346 16.83 1.31 12.37
C GLU A 346 17.34 1.20 10.92
N SER A 347 16.43 1.24 9.94
CA SER A 347 16.78 1.18 8.52
C SER A 347 17.54 2.42 8.06
N GLU A 348 17.21 3.61 8.57
CA GLU A 348 17.93 4.84 8.22
C GLU A 348 19.30 4.91 8.89
N ILE A 349 19.49 4.32 10.07
CA ILE A 349 20.84 4.22 10.66
C ILE A 349 21.67 3.15 9.91
N ALA A 350 21.08 1.99 9.60
CA ALA A 350 21.81 0.86 9.01
C ALA A 350 22.08 1.03 7.50
N VAL A 351 21.05 1.42 6.74
CA VAL A 351 21.11 1.60 5.29
C VAL A 351 21.32 3.09 4.96
N GLY A 352 20.59 3.98 5.63
CA GLY A 352 20.65 5.43 5.40
C GLY A 352 20.20 5.83 4.01
N MET A 353 19.16 5.18 3.49
CA MET A 353 18.66 5.43 2.14
C MET A 353 18.27 6.89 1.97
N TYR A 354 17.38 7.40 2.80
CA TYR A 354 16.96 8.80 2.70
C TYR A 354 18.05 9.75 3.18
N HIS A 355 18.75 9.42 4.26
CA HIS A 355 19.83 10.28 4.76
C HIS A 355 20.94 10.52 3.73
N LYS A 356 21.47 9.47 3.09
CA LYS A 356 22.55 9.60 2.10
C LYS A 356 22.09 10.37 0.87
N ILE A 357 20.90 10.03 0.36
CA ILE A 357 20.35 10.65 -0.85
C ILE A 357 20.02 12.11 -0.62
N LYS A 358 19.38 12.45 0.51
CA LYS A 358 19.11 13.85 0.85
C LYS A 358 20.37 14.68 1.02
N THR A 359 21.34 14.16 1.77
CA THR A 359 22.62 14.86 2.00
C THR A 359 23.36 15.12 0.69
N ALA A 360 23.28 14.19 -0.27
CA ALA A 360 23.84 14.38 -1.60
C ALA A 360 23.06 15.42 -2.43
N LEU A 361 21.72 15.35 -2.44
CA LEU A 361 20.87 16.23 -3.26
C LEU A 361 20.75 17.67 -2.73
N MET A 362 20.81 17.89 -1.41
CA MET A 362 20.67 19.22 -0.78
C MET A 362 21.75 20.23 -1.17
N LYS A 363 22.82 19.78 -1.83
CA LYS A 363 23.88 20.65 -2.37
C LYS A 363 23.45 21.39 -3.63
N TYR A 364 22.34 20.98 -4.24
CA TYR A 364 21.86 21.48 -5.51
C TYR A 364 20.52 22.22 -5.33
N PRO A 365 20.35 23.40 -5.93
CA PRO A 365 19.15 24.22 -5.74
C PRO A 365 18.05 23.79 -6.73
N PHE A 366 17.54 22.57 -6.59
CA PHE A 366 16.41 22.09 -7.38
C PHE A 366 15.29 21.53 -6.51
N THR A 367 14.07 21.72 -6.99
CA THR A 367 12.84 21.14 -6.45
C THR A 367 12.28 20.09 -7.40
N HIS A 368 12.73 20.11 -8.65
CA HIS A 368 12.23 19.25 -9.70
C HIS A 368 13.35 18.74 -10.60
N TYR A 369 13.32 17.46 -10.99
CA TYR A 369 14.42 16.88 -11.80
C TYR A 369 14.62 17.59 -13.16
N LEU A 370 13.57 18.17 -13.74
CA LEU A 370 13.70 18.95 -14.98
C LEU A 370 14.62 20.18 -14.82
N GLU A 371 14.72 20.77 -13.63
CA GLU A 371 15.61 21.92 -13.37
C GLU A 371 17.09 21.55 -13.43
N THR A 372 17.40 20.25 -13.40
CA THR A 372 18.76 19.74 -13.48
C THR A 372 19.27 19.69 -14.92
N TYR A 373 18.39 19.73 -15.91
CA TYR A 373 18.79 19.61 -17.31
C TYR A 373 19.69 20.76 -17.77
N GLY A 374 20.82 20.42 -18.38
CA GLY A 374 21.81 21.38 -18.87
C GLY A 374 22.64 22.03 -17.76
N GLN A 375 22.41 21.67 -16.50
CA GLN A 375 23.24 22.11 -15.38
C GLN A 375 24.54 21.33 -15.35
N ASN A 376 25.65 21.97 -14.97
CA ASN A 376 26.95 21.32 -14.88
C ASN A 376 27.00 20.20 -13.82
N TRP A 377 26.09 20.24 -12.84
CA TRP A 377 25.93 19.26 -11.77
C TRP A 377 24.86 18.17 -12.07
N GLN A 378 24.22 18.18 -13.24
CA GLN A 378 23.29 17.14 -13.65
C GLN A 378 23.85 15.71 -13.48
N PRO A 379 25.10 15.41 -13.92
CA PRO A 379 25.64 14.05 -13.82
C PRO A 379 25.75 13.54 -12.37
N GLU A 380 25.97 14.45 -11.42
CA GLU A 380 26.10 14.10 -9.99
C GLU A 380 24.73 13.83 -9.36
N VAL A 381 23.70 14.58 -9.77
CA VAL A 381 22.31 14.26 -9.42
C VAL A 381 21.89 12.93 -10.03
N ASP A 382 22.24 12.66 -11.28
CA ASP A 382 21.94 11.38 -11.95
C ASP A 382 22.60 10.21 -11.23
N GLN A 383 23.87 10.35 -10.86
CA GLN A 383 24.61 9.38 -10.07
C GLN A 383 23.95 9.16 -8.70
N THR A 384 23.55 10.24 -8.03
CA THR A 384 22.87 10.18 -6.73
C THR A 384 21.53 9.43 -6.86
N LEU A 385 20.72 9.75 -7.86
CA LEU A 385 19.43 9.08 -8.10
C LEU A 385 19.61 7.62 -8.55
N SER A 386 20.73 7.27 -9.17
CA SER A 386 21.04 5.86 -9.47
C SER A 386 21.42 5.09 -8.20
N ALA A 387 22.14 5.73 -7.27
CA ALA A 387 22.44 5.14 -5.96
C ALA A 387 21.17 4.93 -5.10
N TYR A 388 20.11 5.73 -5.32
CA TYR A 388 18.82 5.54 -4.64
C TYR A 388 18.23 4.15 -4.91
N GLU A 389 18.26 3.66 -6.15
CA GLU A 389 17.69 2.35 -6.49
C GLU A 389 18.46 1.20 -5.81
N GLU A 390 19.79 1.30 -5.74
CA GLU A 390 20.59 0.32 -4.98
C GLU A 390 20.25 0.36 -3.48
N LEU A 391 20.15 1.54 -2.90
CA LEU A 391 19.79 1.71 -1.48
C LEU A 391 18.35 1.27 -1.20
N LYS A 392 17.44 1.41 -2.17
CA LYS A 392 16.06 0.94 -2.11
C LYS A 392 15.98 -0.58 -2.05
N ASP A 393 16.79 -1.27 -2.84
CA ASP A 393 16.91 -2.73 -2.77
C ASP A 393 17.49 -3.19 -1.42
N GLN A 394 18.52 -2.50 -0.93
CA GLN A 394 19.10 -2.77 0.40
C GLN A 394 18.06 -2.54 1.51
N ASN A 395 17.31 -1.44 1.45
CA ASN A 395 16.25 -1.13 2.39
C ASN A 395 15.12 -2.16 2.32
N ALA A 396 14.70 -2.60 1.12
CA ALA A 396 13.71 -3.65 0.97
C ALA A 396 14.16 -4.99 1.61
N SER A 397 15.44 -5.36 1.43
CA SER A 397 16.03 -6.52 2.11
C SER A 397 16.00 -6.35 3.63
N PHE A 398 16.41 -5.19 4.13
CA PHE A 398 16.36 -4.86 5.57
C PHE A 398 14.93 -5.00 6.12
N GLN A 399 13.94 -4.40 5.45
CA GLN A 399 12.54 -4.44 5.89
C GLN A 399 11.97 -5.87 5.90
N SER A 400 12.37 -6.71 4.95
CA SER A 400 11.99 -8.12 4.96
C SER A 400 12.53 -8.87 6.18
N ASP A 401 13.83 -8.69 6.46
CA ASP A 401 14.48 -9.33 7.61
C ASP A 401 13.93 -8.81 8.93
N TYR A 402 13.70 -7.49 9.04
CA TYR A 402 13.07 -6.87 10.20
C TYR A 402 11.66 -7.44 10.42
N THR A 403 10.84 -7.48 9.36
CA THR A 403 9.50 -8.08 9.41
C THR A 403 9.55 -9.54 9.89
N ARG A 404 10.52 -10.33 9.41
CA ARG A 404 10.73 -11.71 9.85
C ARG A 404 11.06 -11.79 11.35
N LYS A 405 11.96 -10.92 11.84
CA LYS A 405 12.34 -10.84 13.27
C LYS A 405 11.16 -10.45 14.15
N VAL A 406 10.41 -9.42 13.77
CA VAL A 406 9.19 -8.99 14.47
C VAL A 406 8.18 -10.13 14.54
N ASN A 407 7.86 -10.76 13.40
CA ASN A 407 6.90 -11.86 13.37
C ASN A 407 7.37 -13.05 14.22
N TYR A 408 8.66 -13.38 14.17
CA TYR A 408 9.23 -14.41 15.02
C TYR A 408 9.05 -14.05 16.50
N ALA A 409 9.39 -12.83 16.91
CA ALA A 409 9.31 -12.42 18.31
C ALA A 409 7.87 -12.29 18.81
N VAL A 410 6.96 -11.75 18.00
CA VAL A 410 5.52 -11.78 18.27
C VAL A 410 5.06 -13.23 18.46
N LYS A 411 5.50 -14.14 17.58
CA LYS A 411 5.11 -15.55 17.66
C LYS A 411 5.71 -16.30 18.85
N HIS A 412 6.96 -16.03 19.20
CA HIS A 412 7.74 -16.86 20.12
C HIS A 412 7.89 -16.26 21.51
N TYR A 413 7.93 -14.94 21.65
CA TYR A 413 8.01 -14.29 22.95
C TYR A 413 6.66 -13.76 23.37
N PHE A 414 5.92 -13.16 22.44
CA PHE A 414 4.60 -12.62 22.75
C PHE A 414 3.58 -13.74 22.90
N TYR A 415 3.43 -14.67 21.94
CA TYR A 415 2.42 -15.74 22.09
C TYR A 415 2.79 -16.83 23.10
N VAL A 416 4.07 -17.10 23.37
CA VAL A 416 4.44 -18.05 24.44
C VAL A 416 4.11 -17.46 25.81
N ARG A 417 4.33 -16.15 25.98
CA ARG A 417 3.99 -15.43 27.21
C ARG A 417 2.51 -15.07 27.31
N PHE A 418 1.81 -15.00 26.17
CA PHE A 418 0.40 -14.64 26.02
C PHE A 418 -0.35 -15.68 25.15
N PRO A 419 -0.62 -16.91 25.65
CA PRO A 419 -1.05 -18.06 24.85
C PRO A 419 -2.33 -17.85 24.01
N TYR A 420 -3.26 -17.06 24.52
CA TYR A 420 -4.56 -16.76 23.90
C TYR A 420 -4.47 -15.92 22.61
N MET A 421 -3.34 -15.26 22.35
CA MET A 421 -3.15 -14.49 21.12
C MET A 421 -3.19 -15.40 19.88
N GLN A 422 -2.87 -16.69 20.05
CA GLN A 422 -3.10 -17.69 19.02
C GLN A 422 -4.59 -17.78 18.65
N ASP A 423 -5.50 -17.75 19.63
CA ASP A 423 -6.94 -17.91 19.41
C ASP A 423 -7.62 -16.66 18.80
N ILE A 424 -7.05 -15.46 18.99
CA ILE A 424 -7.58 -14.18 18.48
C ILE A 424 -7.06 -13.85 17.07
N LEU A 425 -5.81 -14.21 16.75
CA LEU A 425 -5.24 -13.98 15.42
C LEU A 425 -5.58 -15.09 14.40
N ILE A 426 -6.00 -16.28 14.84
CA ILE A 426 -6.49 -17.33 13.94
C ILE A 426 -7.74 -16.88 13.15
N PRO A 427 -8.68 -16.11 13.72
CA PRO A 427 -9.79 -15.51 12.96
C PRO A 427 -9.45 -14.21 12.21
N LEU A 428 -8.56 -13.36 12.73
CA LEU A 428 -8.26 -12.03 12.15
C LEU A 428 -7.23 -12.04 11.03
N VAL A 429 -6.47 -13.12 10.91
CA VAL A 429 -5.56 -13.33 9.79
C VAL A 429 -6.24 -14.31 8.83
N HIS A 430 -6.82 -13.79 7.74
CA HIS A 430 -7.03 -14.60 6.55
C HIS A 430 -5.66 -15.12 6.10
N VAL A 431 -5.40 -16.34 6.56
CA VAL A 431 -4.10 -16.96 6.78
C VAL A 431 -3.34 -17.32 5.49
N GLU A 432 -3.93 -17.15 4.31
CA GLU A 432 -3.26 -17.59 3.08
C GLU A 432 -2.44 -16.52 2.37
N ASP A 433 -2.79 -15.23 2.39
CA ASP A 433 -1.94 -14.23 1.74
C ASP A 433 -0.63 -13.98 2.50
N PHE A 434 -0.66 -14.07 3.84
CA PHE A 434 0.52 -13.91 4.68
C PHE A 434 1.40 -15.18 4.71
N LYS A 435 0.80 -16.37 4.76
CA LYS A 435 1.56 -17.64 4.62
C LYS A 435 2.13 -17.79 3.21
N GLN A 436 1.44 -17.29 2.18
CA GLN A 436 1.95 -17.32 0.81
C GLN A 436 3.13 -16.34 0.65
N ARG A 437 3.04 -15.11 1.15
CA ARG A 437 4.17 -14.15 1.13
C ARG A 437 5.39 -14.63 1.93
N LEU A 438 5.20 -15.29 3.07
CA LEU A 438 6.29 -15.91 3.83
C LEU A 438 6.91 -17.12 3.11
N LYS A 439 6.12 -17.90 2.35
CA LYS A 439 6.62 -18.99 1.51
C LYS A 439 7.32 -18.49 0.25
N ASP A 440 6.83 -17.40 -0.34
CA ASP A 440 7.42 -16.76 -1.51
C ASP A 440 8.77 -16.10 -1.15
N TYR A 441 8.90 -15.53 0.06
CA TYR A 441 10.18 -15.03 0.59
C TYR A 441 11.20 -16.15 0.85
N ALA A 442 10.78 -17.25 1.48
CA ALA A 442 11.66 -18.41 1.71
C ALA A 442 12.13 -19.07 0.39
N LEU A 443 11.32 -18.99 -0.67
CA LEU A 443 11.66 -19.49 -2.00
C LEU A 443 12.58 -18.53 -2.77
N MET A 444 12.38 -17.21 -2.62
CA MET A 444 13.25 -16.19 -3.20
C MET A 444 14.67 -16.25 -2.62
N GLU A 445 14.80 -16.47 -1.30
CA GLU A 445 16.07 -16.62 -0.59
C GLU A 445 16.82 -17.91 -1.01
N ALA A 446 16.08 -19.02 -1.22
CA ALA A 446 16.64 -20.27 -1.75
C ALA A 446 17.07 -20.17 -3.23
N GLN A 447 16.43 -19.30 -4.02
CA GLN A 447 16.80 -19.04 -5.41
C GLN A 447 17.97 -18.05 -5.51
N HIS A 448 18.07 -17.07 -4.61
CA HIS A 448 19.16 -16.10 -4.59
C HIS A 448 20.49 -16.73 -4.13
N LEU A 449 20.44 -17.71 -3.21
CA LEU A 449 21.59 -18.52 -2.80
C LEU A 449 22.08 -19.49 -3.89
N LYS A 450 21.22 -19.85 -4.85
CA LYS A 450 21.59 -20.73 -5.98
C LYS A 450 22.23 -19.99 -7.16
N ILE A 451 22.02 -18.66 -7.25
CA ILE A 451 22.51 -17.81 -8.35
C ILE A 451 23.89 -17.19 -8.06
N ARG A 452 24.29 -17.05 -6.78
CA ARG A 452 25.61 -16.48 -6.40
C ARG A 452 26.77 -17.50 -6.38
N GLY A 453 26.63 -18.64 -7.05
CA GLY A 453 27.73 -19.57 -7.26
C GLY A 453 28.63 -19.18 -8.43
N ARG A 454 29.43 -18.10 -8.28
CA ARG A 454 30.74 -17.81 -8.92
C ARG A 454 30.97 -16.30 -9.04
N LEU A 455 31.73 -15.74 -8.10
CA LEU A 455 32.81 -14.79 -8.42
C LEU A 455 33.90 -14.93 -7.34
N THR A 456 35.13 -14.81 -7.80
CA THR A 456 36.38 -15.37 -7.26
C THR A 456 37.14 -14.43 -6.30
N ASP A 457 37.93 -15.09 -5.43
CA ASP A 457 39.18 -14.68 -4.77
C ASP A 457 39.22 -13.55 -3.71
N LEU A 458 39.40 -13.92 -2.43
CA LEU A 458 40.56 -13.62 -1.54
C LEU A 458 40.25 -14.04 -0.06
N PRO A 459 41.27 -14.25 0.82
CA PRO A 459 41.35 -15.46 1.64
C PRO A 459 41.13 -15.32 3.16
N SER A 460 40.71 -16.44 3.75
CA SER A 460 41.21 -17.07 5.00
C SER A 460 41.22 -16.27 6.31
N ASP A 461 40.28 -16.57 7.20
CA ASP A 461 40.67 -17.10 8.52
C ASP A 461 39.62 -18.06 9.11
N SER A 462 40.11 -18.96 9.93
CA SER A 462 39.63 -20.30 10.24
C SER A 462 38.73 -20.38 11.47
N GLY A 463 37.68 -21.22 11.40
CA GLY A 463 36.83 -21.56 12.55
C GLY A 463 35.74 -22.56 12.21
N GLN A 464 36.04 -23.85 12.37
CA GLN A 464 35.14 -24.97 12.14
C GLN A 464 33.91 -24.93 13.05
N ASN A 465 32.72 -25.18 12.50
CA ASN A 465 31.65 -25.87 13.23
C ASN A 465 30.68 -26.57 12.27
N GLN A 466 30.64 -27.89 12.35
CA GLN A 466 29.68 -28.78 11.70
C GLN A 466 28.36 -28.76 12.48
N GLY A 467 27.22 -28.62 11.81
CA GLY A 467 25.92 -28.56 12.47
C GLY A 467 24.73 -28.89 11.56
N ALA A 468 24.39 -30.17 11.53
CA ALA A 468 23.05 -30.77 11.39
C ALA A 468 22.03 -30.17 10.39
N GLU A 469 21.86 -30.89 9.28
CA GLU A 469 20.75 -30.79 8.34
C GLU A 469 19.40 -31.10 9.04
N LYS A 470 18.56 -30.08 9.25
CA LYS A 470 17.18 -30.25 9.78
C LYS A 470 16.18 -30.31 8.64
N SER A 471 15.58 -31.48 8.46
CA SER A 471 14.50 -31.76 7.50
C SER A 471 13.21 -30.97 7.79
N LEU A 472 12.62 -30.39 6.73
CA LEU A 472 11.31 -29.72 6.71
C LEU A 472 10.15 -30.64 7.15
N PRO A 473 9.06 -30.09 7.73
CA PRO A 473 7.91 -30.89 8.18
C PRO A 473 7.15 -31.48 6.99
N LYS A 474 7.34 -32.79 6.78
CA LYS A 474 6.60 -33.67 5.85
C LYS A 474 5.12 -33.82 6.28
N LYS A 475 4.27 -32.81 6.07
CA LYS A 475 2.82 -33.03 6.15
C LYS A 475 2.09 -32.57 4.89
N LEU A 476 1.47 -33.56 4.25
CA LEU A 476 0.37 -33.54 3.26
C LEU A 476 0.71 -33.59 1.77
N LEU A 477 1.76 -34.32 1.38
CA LEU A 477 1.81 -35.00 0.08
C LEU A 477 1.99 -36.50 0.37
N HIS A 478 0.96 -37.29 0.09
CA HIS A 478 0.98 -38.73 0.38
C HIS A 478 1.66 -39.52 -0.74
N ALA A 479 1.65 -39.01 -1.97
CA ALA A 479 2.31 -39.63 -3.11
C ALA A 479 3.00 -38.60 -4.02
N ARG A 480 4.03 -39.05 -4.74
CA ARG A 480 4.77 -38.28 -5.75
C ARG A 480 4.88 -39.09 -7.04
N PHE A 481 4.99 -38.41 -8.17
CA PHE A 481 5.31 -39.05 -9.43
C PHE A 481 6.79 -39.46 -9.45
N PRO A 482 7.14 -40.70 -9.83
CA PRO A 482 8.52 -41.15 -9.89
C PRO A 482 9.20 -40.56 -11.14
N SER A 483 9.62 -39.31 -11.04
CA SER A 483 10.17 -38.54 -12.16
C SER A 483 11.53 -39.04 -12.61
N PRO A 484 11.68 -39.47 -13.87
CA PRO A 484 12.97 -39.85 -14.41
C PRO A 484 13.96 -38.66 -14.42
N PRO A 485 15.27 -38.91 -14.31
CA PRO A 485 16.28 -37.87 -14.40
C PRO A 485 16.17 -37.06 -15.70
N GLY A 486 16.17 -35.74 -15.60
CA GLY A 486 16.12 -34.84 -16.76
C GLY A 486 14.74 -34.62 -17.37
N LEU A 487 13.66 -35.07 -16.71
CA LEU A 487 12.29 -34.86 -17.17
C LEU A 487 11.96 -33.37 -17.35
N ARG A 488 11.40 -33.00 -18.51
CA ARG A 488 10.94 -31.63 -18.81
C ARG A 488 9.42 -31.55 -18.85
N TRP A 489 8.87 -30.36 -18.64
CA TRP A 489 7.41 -30.16 -18.62
C TRP A 489 6.74 -30.52 -19.94
N GLU A 490 7.40 -30.30 -21.07
CA GLU A 490 6.90 -30.60 -22.42
C GLU A 490 6.71 -32.10 -22.67
N GLU A 491 7.33 -32.96 -21.84
CA GLU A 491 7.28 -34.42 -21.93
C GLU A 491 6.23 -35.03 -20.99
N VAL A 492 5.58 -34.20 -20.19
CA VAL A 492 4.56 -34.61 -19.22
C VAL A 492 3.18 -34.54 -19.88
N VAL A 493 2.40 -35.61 -19.71
CA VAL A 493 0.97 -35.65 -20.04
C VAL A 493 0.18 -35.86 -18.74
N ILE A 494 -0.74 -34.95 -18.45
CA ILE A 494 -1.67 -35.07 -17.34
C ILE A 494 -3.08 -35.25 -17.90
N SER A 495 -3.72 -36.36 -17.58
CA SER A 495 -5.08 -36.67 -18.04
C SER A 495 -6.02 -36.81 -16.86
N PHE A 496 -7.10 -36.02 -16.82
CA PHE A 496 -8.20 -36.27 -15.89
C PHE A 496 -8.99 -37.50 -16.35
N VAL A 497 -8.88 -38.60 -15.60
CA VAL A 497 -9.57 -39.87 -15.93
C VAL A 497 -10.90 -40.01 -15.21
N SER A 498 -11.14 -39.22 -14.18
CA SER A 498 -12.42 -39.09 -13.46
C SER A 498 -12.48 -37.72 -12.76
N ASN A 499 -13.59 -37.43 -12.08
CA ASN A 499 -13.74 -36.16 -11.34
C ASN A 499 -12.77 -36.00 -10.16
N ASP A 500 -12.23 -37.12 -9.67
CA ASP A 500 -11.42 -37.24 -8.47
C ASP A 500 -9.99 -37.75 -8.72
N SER A 501 -9.65 -38.14 -9.95
CA SER A 501 -8.32 -38.68 -10.25
C SER A 501 -7.73 -38.22 -11.58
N ILE A 502 -6.41 -38.11 -11.58
CA ILE A 502 -5.59 -37.83 -12.76
C ILE A 502 -4.63 -38.99 -13.02
N LYS A 503 -4.23 -39.14 -14.27
CA LYS A 503 -3.13 -40.00 -14.71
C LYS A 503 -2.00 -39.09 -15.18
N ILE A 504 -0.81 -39.26 -14.64
CA ILE A 504 0.40 -38.55 -15.07
C ILE A 504 1.25 -39.55 -15.86
N GLN A 505 1.69 -39.17 -17.06
CA GLN A 505 2.53 -39.97 -17.93
C GLN A 505 3.74 -39.18 -18.40
N ALA A 506 4.92 -39.81 -18.37
CA ALA A 506 6.18 -39.22 -18.83
C ALA A 506 7.22 -40.31 -19.07
N GLN A 507 7.93 -40.27 -20.21
CA GLN A 507 9.05 -41.17 -20.53
C GLN A 507 8.80 -42.66 -20.19
N GLY A 508 7.64 -43.19 -20.58
CA GLY A 508 7.25 -44.59 -20.33
C GLY A 508 6.72 -44.89 -18.92
N THR A 509 6.82 -43.94 -17.99
CA THR A 509 6.24 -44.03 -16.65
C THR A 509 4.81 -43.51 -16.66
N SER A 510 3.89 -44.23 -16.00
CA SER A 510 2.48 -43.87 -15.94
C SER A 510 1.90 -44.21 -14.57
N VAL A 511 1.45 -43.19 -13.82
CA VAL A 511 0.90 -43.35 -12.47
C VAL A 511 -0.43 -42.62 -12.35
N ARG A 512 -1.40 -43.24 -11.69
CA ARG A 512 -2.70 -42.64 -11.38
C ARG A 512 -2.68 -42.10 -9.95
N PHE A 513 -3.21 -40.90 -9.75
CA PHE A 513 -3.37 -40.26 -8.46
C PHE A 513 -4.79 -39.74 -8.26
N THR A 514 -5.32 -39.89 -7.06
CA THR A 514 -6.51 -39.19 -6.58
C THR A 514 -6.14 -37.80 -6.07
N PHE A 515 -7.08 -36.86 -6.07
CA PHE A 515 -6.83 -35.51 -5.54
C PHE A 515 -6.32 -35.53 -4.09
N ALA A 516 -6.74 -36.52 -3.29
CA ALA A 516 -6.31 -36.65 -1.90
C ALA A 516 -4.84 -37.04 -1.77
N GLU A 517 -4.35 -37.96 -2.62
CA GLU A 517 -2.96 -38.44 -2.58
C GLU A 517 -1.95 -37.34 -2.89
N ILE A 518 -2.32 -36.42 -3.78
CA ILE A 518 -1.46 -35.33 -4.26
C ILE A 518 -1.76 -33.98 -3.62
N GLY A 519 -2.46 -33.96 -2.48
CA GLY A 519 -2.59 -32.77 -1.63
C GLY A 519 -3.62 -31.74 -2.12
N PHE A 520 -4.65 -32.18 -2.82
CA PHE A 520 -5.79 -31.37 -3.29
C PHE A 520 -7.08 -31.62 -2.50
N LYS A 521 -7.01 -32.25 -1.32
CA LYS A 521 -8.16 -32.48 -0.43
C LYS A 521 -8.47 -31.24 0.40
N ASP A 522 -9.75 -30.84 0.47
CA ASP A 522 -10.21 -29.77 1.36
C ASP A 522 -10.28 -30.29 2.80
N GLY A 523 -9.34 -29.86 3.63
CA GLY A 523 -9.26 -30.26 5.04
C GLY A 523 -10.49 -29.86 5.87
N ARG A 524 -11.35 -28.97 5.38
CA ARG A 524 -12.58 -28.52 6.07
C ARG A 524 -13.78 -29.38 5.74
N LYS A 525 -13.81 -30.01 4.56
CA LYS A 525 -15.01 -30.64 3.99
C LYS A 525 -14.89 -32.16 3.80
N GLY A 526 -14.02 -32.82 4.58
CA GLY A 526 -13.84 -34.27 4.53
C GLY A 526 -13.25 -34.71 3.19
N ASP A 527 -13.92 -35.63 2.49
CA ASP A 527 -13.46 -36.24 1.23
C ASP A 527 -13.82 -35.44 -0.02
N LEU A 528 -13.82 -34.12 0.08
CA LEU A 528 -14.05 -33.24 -1.06
C LEU A 528 -12.75 -32.61 -1.56
N PRO A 529 -12.61 -32.40 -2.88
CA PRO A 529 -11.48 -31.67 -3.43
C PRO A 529 -11.57 -30.18 -3.08
N ASP A 530 -10.42 -29.52 -2.98
CA ASP A 530 -10.36 -28.08 -2.74
C ASP A 530 -10.69 -27.25 -4.00
N SER A 531 -10.83 -25.95 -3.80
CA SER A 531 -11.17 -25.02 -4.89
C SER A 531 -10.11 -24.95 -6.00
N LEU A 532 -8.88 -25.39 -5.73
CA LEU A 532 -7.80 -25.40 -6.70
C LEU A 532 -7.89 -26.60 -7.64
N TRP A 533 -8.26 -27.77 -7.12
CA TRP A 533 -8.56 -28.95 -7.94
C TRP A 533 -9.69 -28.67 -8.93
N ILE A 534 -10.77 -28.07 -8.44
CA ILE A 534 -11.93 -27.68 -9.24
C ILE A 534 -11.49 -26.72 -10.35
N PHE A 535 -10.63 -25.74 -10.04
CA PHE A 535 -10.07 -24.83 -11.05
C PHE A 535 -9.16 -25.54 -12.06
N PHE A 536 -8.26 -26.42 -11.60
CA PHE A 536 -7.36 -27.16 -12.50
C PHE A 536 -8.15 -28.02 -13.50
N ARG A 537 -9.21 -28.66 -13.01
CA ARG A 537 -10.10 -29.51 -13.79
C ARG A 537 -11.02 -28.70 -14.73
N ASP A 538 -11.82 -27.81 -14.17
CA ASP A 538 -12.94 -27.20 -14.90
C ASP A 538 -12.57 -25.91 -15.64
N ALA A 539 -11.45 -25.25 -15.28
CA ALA A 539 -10.97 -24.07 -15.99
C ALA A 539 -9.81 -24.40 -16.93
N LEU A 540 -8.78 -25.12 -16.47
CA LEU A 540 -7.62 -25.43 -17.32
C LEU A 540 -7.85 -26.66 -18.21
N ALA A 541 -8.18 -27.83 -17.64
CA ALA A 541 -8.28 -29.05 -18.45
C ALA A 541 -9.42 -28.98 -19.47
N ALA A 542 -10.58 -28.44 -19.08
CA ALA A 542 -11.69 -28.18 -19.98
C ALA A 542 -11.36 -27.23 -21.16
N ASN A 543 -10.29 -26.42 -21.04
CA ASN A 543 -9.81 -25.53 -22.09
C ASN A 543 -8.43 -25.96 -22.65
N GLY A 544 -8.10 -27.25 -22.57
CA GLY A 544 -6.87 -27.81 -23.16
C GLY A 544 -5.58 -27.23 -22.56
N GLY A 545 -5.61 -26.79 -21.30
CA GLY A 545 -4.47 -26.18 -20.62
C GLY A 545 -4.26 -24.69 -20.90
N GLU A 546 -5.23 -23.99 -21.51
CA GLU A 546 -5.10 -22.57 -21.86
C GLU A 546 -6.31 -21.74 -21.37
N ILE A 547 -6.05 -20.72 -20.55
CA ILE A 547 -7.07 -19.71 -20.14
C ILE A 547 -6.67 -18.35 -20.70
N ARG A 548 -7.52 -17.81 -21.59
CA ARG A 548 -7.43 -16.46 -22.15
C ARG A 548 -8.39 -15.51 -21.42
N TRP A 549 -8.19 -14.21 -21.60
CA TRP A 549 -9.12 -13.18 -21.07
C TRP A 549 -10.59 -13.41 -21.47
N LYS A 550 -10.82 -13.89 -22.70
CA LYS A 550 -12.17 -14.17 -23.24
C LYS A 550 -12.70 -15.57 -22.90
N THR A 551 -11.92 -16.41 -22.23
CA THR A 551 -12.37 -17.76 -21.84
C THR A 551 -13.56 -17.64 -20.89
N LYS A 552 -14.64 -18.35 -21.20
CA LYS A 552 -15.82 -18.41 -20.33
C LYS A 552 -15.49 -19.32 -19.14
N LEU A 553 -15.22 -18.72 -17.99
CA LEU A 553 -15.05 -19.42 -16.73
C LEU A 553 -16.40 -19.51 -16.02
N THR A 554 -16.68 -20.64 -15.38
CA THR A 554 -17.91 -20.83 -14.61
C THR A 554 -17.84 -20.09 -13.26
N GLY A 555 -19.00 -19.77 -12.69
CA GLY A 555 -19.20 -18.76 -11.62
C GLY A 555 -18.15 -18.72 -10.50
N GLY A 556 -17.79 -17.50 -10.08
CA GLY A 556 -16.85 -17.23 -8.97
C GLY A 556 -15.37 -17.52 -9.27
N GLN A 557 -15.03 -18.03 -10.46
CA GLN A 557 -13.65 -18.28 -10.86
C GLN A 557 -12.94 -17.02 -11.39
N ARG A 558 -13.70 -15.99 -11.82
CA ARG A 558 -13.16 -14.72 -12.31
C ARG A 558 -12.61 -13.84 -11.19
N GLY A 559 -11.49 -13.16 -11.46
CA GLY A 559 -10.84 -12.21 -10.55
C GLY A 559 -9.83 -12.84 -9.58
N LYS A 560 -9.68 -14.17 -9.57
CA LYS A 560 -8.74 -14.91 -8.69
C LYS A 560 -7.82 -15.87 -9.46
N GLU A 561 -7.77 -15.78 -10.79
CA GLU A 561 -7.03 -16.70 -11.66
C GLU A 561 -5.53 -16.65 -11.38
N LYS A 562 -4.96 -15.45 -11.21
CA LYS A 562 -3.53 -15.26 -10.95
C LYS A 562 -3.08 -16.01 -9.70
N ALA A 563 -3.85 -15.88 -8.61
CA ALA A 563 -3.56 -16.56 -7.34
C ALA A 563 -3.68 -18.09 -7.48
N LYS A 564 -4.75 -18.58 -8.13
CA LYS A 564 -4.94 -20.02 -8.38
C LYS A 564 -3.84 -20.61 -9.26
N ILE A 565 -3.43 -19.91 -10.32
CA ILE A 565 -2.33 -20.38 -11.18
C ILE A 565 -1.00 -20.43 -10.40
N SER A 566 -0.74 -19.44 -9.54
CA SER A 566 0.47 -19.44 -8.70
C SER A 566 0.53 -20.65 -7.76
N GLU A 567 -0.58 -20.94 -7.07
CA GLU A 567 -0.64 -22.10 -6.18
C GLU A 567 -0.62 -23.43 -6.95
N LEU A 568 -1.25 -23.49 -8.12
CA LEU A 568 -1.20 -24.68 -8.99
C LEU A 568 0.22 -24.97 -9.49
N ARG A 569 0.99 -23.95 -9.88
CA ARG A 569 2.44 -24.09 -10.21
C ARG A 569 3.18 -24.78 -9.08
N ARG A 570 2.99 -24.28 -7.86
CA ARG A 570 3.66 -24.81 -6.67
C ARG A 570 3.34 -26.29 -6.45
N ARG A 571 2.06 -26.67 -6.54
CA ARG A 571 1.64 -28.07 -6.32
C ARG A 571 2.13 -29.01 -7.41
N LEU A 572 2.02 -28.62 -8.69
CA LEU A 572 2.50 -29.44 -9.80
C LEU A 572 4.01 -29.70 -9.71
N LYS A 573 4.81 -28.68 -9.38
CA LYS A 573 6.26 -28.85 -9.16
C LYS A 573 6.58 -29.82 -8.01
N MET A 574 5.80 -29.81 -6.94
CA MET A 574 6.02 -30.76 -5.83
C MET A 574 5.61 -32.20 -6.18
N ILE A 575 4.58 -32.37 -7.02
CA ILE A 575 4.09 -33.70 -7.41
C ILE A 575 5.04 -34.37 -8.41
N ILE A 576 5.56 -33.59 -9.37
CA ILE A 576 6.37 -34.10 -10.49
C ILE A 576 7.87 -33.78 -10.31
N GLU A 577 8.26 -33.07 -9.26
CA GLU A 577 9.67 -32.82 -8.91
C GLU A 577 10.50 -32.13 -10.01
N ILE A 578 9.86 -31.39 -10.93
CA ILE A 578 10.52 -30.54 -11.93
C ILE A 578 10.58 -29.10 -11.38
N SER A 579 11.79 -28.51 -11.32
CA SER A 579 11.99 -27.16 -10.76
C SER A 579 11.46 -26.04 -11.65
N ASP A 580 11.43 -26.24 -12.97
CA ASP A 580 11.03 -25.24 -13.96
C ASP A 580 9.56 -24.85 -13.84
N ASP A 581 9.16 -23.71 -14.38
CA ASP A 581 7.74 -23.28 -14.39
C ASP A 581 6.91 -24.18 -15.33
N PRO A 582 5.81 -24.81 -14.86
CA PRO A 582 4.90 -25.61 -15.70
C PRO A 582 4.08 -24.78 -16.68
N PHE A 583 4.12 -23.45 -16.64
CA PHE A 583 3.41 -22.55 -17.55
C PHE A 583 4.37 -21.73 -18.40
N PHE A 584 3.92 -21.32 -19.58
CA PHE A 584 4.61 -20.30 -20.36
C PHE A 584 4.50 -18.92 -19.68
N PRO A 585 5.49 -18.03 -19.85
CA PRO A 585 5.41 -16.66 -19.34
C PRO A 585 4.20 -15.93 -19.93
N TYR A 586 3.32 -15.43 -19.05
CA TYR A 586 2.06 -14.77 -19.47
C TYR A 586 2.29 -13.63 -20.47
N ARG A 587 3.39 -12.87 -20.33
CA ARG A 587 3.76 -11.76 -21.24
C ARG A 587 3.98 -12.22 -22.69
N LYS A 588 4.32 -13.49 -22.92
CA LYS A 588 4.58 -14.03 -24.27
C LYS A 588 3.32 -14.59 -24.92
N THR A 589 2.44 -15.20 -24.13
CA THR A 589 1.25 -15.92 -24.63
C THR A 589 -0.04 -15.11 -24.51
N HIS A 590 -0.05 -14.05 -23.69
CA HIS A 590 -1.25 -13.32 -23.28
C HIS A 590 -2.36 -14.25 -22.73
N ALA A 591 -1.95 -15.37 -22.13
CA ALA A 591 -2.81 -16.43 -21.63
C ALA A 591 -2.08 -17.25 -20.56
N TYR A 592 -2.82 -17.84 -19.62
CA TYR A 592 -2.28 -18.87 -18.76
C TYR A 592 -2.24 -20.19 -19.53
N LYS A 593 -1.07 -20.53 -20.09
CA LYS A 593 -0.87 -21.70 -20.94
C LYS A 593 0.12 -22.68 -20.30
N THR A 594 -0.26 -23.94 -20.17
CA THR A 594 0.63 -25.02 -19.67
C THR A 594 1.71 -25.37 -20.70
N LYS A 595 2.89 -25.78 -20.22
CA LYS A 595 3.96 -26.36 -21.06
C LYS A 595 3.75 -27.85 -21.30
N PHE A 596 3.13 -28.52 -20.34
CA PHE A 596 2.73 -29.92 -20.43
C PHE A 596 1.38 -30.06 -21.15
N THR A 597 1.12 -31.27 -21.65
CA THR A 597 -0.16 -31.61 -22.28
C THR A 597 -1.19 -31.93 -21.21
N LEU A 598 -2.30 -31.18 -21.21
CA LEU A 598 -3.40 -31.38 -20.27
C LEU A 598 -4.65 -31.87 -21.01
N ILE A 599 -5.15 -33.05 -20.64
CA ILE A 599 -6.27 -33.72 -21.30
C ILE A 599 -7.41 -33.91 -20.29
N ASP A 600 -8.63 -33.57 -20.68
CA ASP A 600 -9.84 -33.92 -19.95
C ASP A 600 -10.47 -35.18 -20.55
N ALA A 601 -10.06 -36.35 -20.07
CA ALA A 601 -10.54 -37.65 -20.57
C ALA A 601 -11.82 -38.13 -19.85
N ARG A 602 -12.44 -37.30 -18.99
CA ARG A 602 -13.63 -37.68 -18.21
C ARG A 602 -14.85 -37.96 -19.09
N PHE A 603 -14.92 -37.32 -20.26
CA PHE A 603 -16.10 -37.36 -21.13
C PHE A 603 -15.98 -38.30 -22.32
N GLY A 604 -14.91 -39.11 -22.41
CA GLY A 604 -14.66 -39.98 -23.56
C GLY A 604 -14.42 -39.15 -24.81
N ASN A 605 -13.15 -38.87 -25.12
CA ASN A 605 -12.83 -38.31 -26.43
C ASN A 605 -13.05 -39.40 -27.49
N ASP A 606 -14.24 -39.42 -28.10
CA ASP A 606 -14.51 -40.06 -29.40
C ASP A 606 -13.80 -39.29 -30.55
N GLN A 607 -12.52 -38.95 -30.36
CA GLN A 607 -11.69 -38.16 -31.28
C GLN A 607 -10.35 -38.87 -31.58
N ASP A 608 -10.33 -40.20 -31.54
CA ASP A 608 -9.39 -40.99 -32.33
C ASP A 608 -10.11 -41.43 -33.63
N GLN A 609 -10.17 -40.50 -34.59
CA GLN A 609 -10.31 -40.76 -36.04
C GLN A 609 -9.40 -39.81 -36.81
#